data_AF-A0A7J3XAI0-F1
#
_entry.id   AF-A0A7J3XAI0-F1
#
_cell.length_a   1.000
_cell.length_b   1.000
_cell.length_c   1.000
_cell.angle_alpha   90.00
_cell.angle_beta   90.00
_cell.angle_gamma   90.00
#
_symmetry.space_group_name_H-M   'P 1'
#
loop_
_entity.id
_entity.type
_entity.pdbx_description
1 polymer ?
#
loop_
_entity_poly.entity_id
_entity_poly.type
_entity_poly.pdbx_seq_one_letter_code
_entity_poly.pdbx_strand_id
1 'polypeptide(L)'
;MGGTVELDTALLKVLNFLCSTSTKVVDELLLETLLKLDRATVSRALGVLLADGYLSEVEVGGLATCSSCPLSKLCPAGSSTRGSVRMYVPTERLRKLCVELQNTGLL
;
A
#
# COMPACT_ATOMS: atom_id res chain seq x y z
N MET A 1 13.96 2.67 -22.10
CA MET A 1 12.59 3.17 -22.37
C MET A 1 11.64 2.01 -22.07
N GLY A 2 10.90 2.04 -20.96
CA GLY A 2 10.06 0.90 -20.53
C GLY A 2 9.31 1.12 -19.22
N GLY A 3 9.79 2.04 -18.37
CA GLY A 3 9.26 2.20 -17.00
C GLY A 3 7.87 2.80 -16.84
N THR A 4 7.23 3.38 -17.87
CA THR A 4 5.88 3.95 -17.74
C THR A 4 4.79 2.89 -17.78
N VAL A 5 4.94 1.86 -18.62
CA VAL A 5 3.93 0.79 -18.78
C VAL A 5 3.88 -0.12 -17.55
N GLU A 6 5.03 -0.37 -16.95
CA GLU A 6 5.14 -1.16 -15.71
C GLU A 6 4.51 -0.44 -14.52
N LEU A 7 4.67 0.90 -14.45
CA LEU A 7 4.10 1.69 -13.37
C LEU A 7 2.58 1.80 -13.49
N ASP A 8 2.04 2.00 -14.69
CA ASP A 8 0.60 2.08 -14.93
C ASP A 8 -0.12 0.78 -14.54
N THR A 9 0.46 -0.35 -14.94
CA THR A 9 -0.03 -1.69 -14.58
C THR A 9 0.03 -1.93 -13.08
N ALA A 10 1.12 -1.50 -12.43
CA ALA A 10 1.26 -1.61 -10.98
C ALA A 10 0.25 -0.73 -10.25
N LEU A 11 0.01 0.48 -10.74
CA LEU A 11 -0.94 1.42 -10.15
C LEU A 11 -2.36 0.87 -10.23
N LEU A 12 -2.77 0.34 -11.38
CA LEU A 12 -4.04 -0.37 -11.54
C LEU A 12 -4.19 -1.56 -10.59
N LYS A 13 -3.14 -2.37 -10.43
CA LYS A 13 -3.15 -3.51 -9.48
C LYS A 13 -3.30 -3.06 -8.03
N VAL A 14 -2.54 -2.04 -7.62
CA VAL A 14 -2.62 -1.46 -6.27
C VAL A 14 -4.00 -0.86 -6.05
N LEU A 15 -4.52 -0.11 -7.02
CA LEU A 15 -5.84 0.50 -6.94
C LEU A 15 -6.95 -0.55 -6.85
N ASN A 16 -6.91 -1.58 -7.70
CA ASN A 16 -7.87 -2.67 -7.68
C ASN A 16 -7.84 -3.42 -6.34
N PHE A 17 -6.64 -3.67 -5.80
CA PHE A 17 -6.50 -4.23 -4.47
C PHE A 17 -7.17 -3.32 -3.44
N LEU A 18 -6.81 -2.04 -3.38
CA LEU A 18 -7.37 -1.07 -2.44
C LEU A 18 -8.90 -0.91 -2.54
N CYS A 19 -9.46 -1.06 -3.74
CA CYS A 19 -10.90 -1.00 -3.97
C CYS A 19 -11.62 -2.30 -3.61
N SER A 20 -10.96 -3.45 -3.83
CA SER A 20 -11.52 -4.77 -3.51
C SER A 20 -11.41 -5.09 -2.02
N THR A 21 -10.37 -4.61 -1.36
CA THR A 21 -10.15 -4.85 0.06
C THR A 21 -10.68 -3.69 0.90
N SER A 22 -11.58 -3.98 1.84
CA SER A 22 -12.03 -3.01 2.85
C SER A 22 -10.96 -2.73 3.93
N THR A 23 -9.69 -3.06 3.66
CA THR A 23 -8.60 -2.81 4.60
C THR A 23 -8.45 -1.32 4.84
N LYS A 24 -8.47 -0.95 6.12
CA LYS A 24 -8.30 0.44 6.56
C LYS A 24 -6.84 0.91 6.48
N VAL A 25 -5.89 -0.02 6.36
CA VAL A 25 -4.46 0.26 6.41
C VAL A 25 -3.73 -0.72 5.49
N VAL A 26 -2.78 -0.21 4.71
CA VAL A 26 -2.00 -0.99 3.74
C VAL A 26 -0.51 -0.74 3.95
N ASP A 27 0.27 -1.80 3.81
CA ASP A 27 1.72 -1.78 3.97
C ASP A 27 2.41 -2.10 2.63
N GLU A 28 3.58 -1.50 2.40
CA GLU A 28 4.36 -1.71 1.17
C GLU A 28 4.76 -3.17 0.95
N LEU A 29 5.17 -3.86 2.01
CA LEU A 29 5.63 -5.25 1.94
C LEU A 29 4.48 -6.20 1.62
N LEU A 30 3.30 -5.89 2.15
CA LEU A 30 2.07 -6.64 1.88
C LEU A 30 1.66 -6.49 0.41
N LEU A 31 1.70 -5.27 -0.13
CA LEU A 31 1.44 -5.03 -1.55
C LEU A 31 2.48 -5.68 -2.44
N GLU A 32 3.77 -5.61 -2.09
CA GLU A 32 4.87 -6.29 -2.80
C GLU A 32 4.60 -7.79 -2.91
N THR A 33 4.27 -8.42 -1.78
CA THR A 33 4.04 -9.87 -1.69
C THR A 33 2.76 -10.30 -2.40
N LEU A 34 1.65 -9.57 -2.21
CA LEU A 34 0.35 -9.94 -2.78
C LEU A 34 0.28 -9.66 -4.28
N LEU A 35 0.86 -8.55 -4.73
CA LEU A 35 0.81 -8.14 -6.13
C LEU A 35 1.99 -8.67 -6.95
N LYS A 36 2.99 -9.29 -6.29
CA LYS A 36 4.24 -9.77 -6.88
C LYS A 36 4.93 -8.67 -7.71
N LEU A 37 4.97 -7.47 -7.15
CA LEU A 37 5.58 -6.29 -7.75
C LEU A 37 6.89 -5.99 -7.02
N ASP A 38 7.83 -5.33 -7.69
CA ASP A 38 9.05 -4.85 -7.05
C ASP A 38 8.72 -3.72 -6.06
N ARG A 39 9.42 -3.70 -4.92
CA ARG A 39 9.24 -2.68 -3.88
C ARG A 39 9.36 -1.25 -4.40
N ALA A 40 10.30 -0.99 -5.31
CA ALA A 40 10.48 0.34 -5.89
C ALA A 40 9.25 0.75 -6.73
N THR A 41 8.62 -0.20 -7.41
CA THR A 41 7.41 0.03 -8.22
C THR A 41 6.19 0.26 -7.33
N VAL A 42 6.04 -0.53 -6.26
CA VAL A 42 4.97 -0.34 -5.27
C VAL A 42 5.10 1.02 -4.59
N SER A 43 6.31 1.38 -4.14
CA SER A 43 6.59 2.66 -3.51
C SER A 43 6.25 3.85 -4.43
N ARG A 44 6.59 3.76 -5.72
CA ARG A 44 6.19 4.77 -6.71
C ARG A 44 4.69 4.84 -6.91
N ALA A 45 4.00 3.70 -7.04
CA ALA A 45 2.56 3.67 -7.22
C ALA A 45 1.83 4.29 -6.01
N LEU A 46 2.27 3.95 -4.79
CA LEU A 46 1.76 4.55 -3.56
C LEU A 46 2.08 6.05 -3.49
N GLY A 47 3.26 6.47 -3.93
CA GLY A 47 3.65 7.87 -4.03
C GLY A 47 2.74 8.68 -4.96
N VAL A 48 2.32 8.11 -6.09
CA VAL A 48 1.34 8.75 -6.99
C VAL A 48 -0.02 8.87 -6.30
N LEU A 49 -0.51 7.78 -5.70
CA LEU A 49 -1.79 7.79 -4.98
C LEU A 49 -1.80 8.72 -3.76
N LEU A 50 -0.65 8.92 -3.11
CA LEU A 50 -0.45 9.92 -2.06
C LEU A 50 -0.49 11.34 -2.62
N ALA A 51 0.22 11.60 -3.72
CA ALA A 51 0.26 12.91 -4.35
C ALA A 51 -1.13 13.36 -4.84
N ASP A 52 -1.93 12.42 -5.35
CA ASP A 52 -3.33 12.67 -5.74
C ASP A 52 -4.29 12.80 -4.54
N GLY A 53 -3.82 12.51 -3.33
CA GLY A 53 -4.60 12.58 -2.10
C GLY A 53 -5.61 11.43 -1.94
N TYR A 54 -5.37 10.29 -2.59
CA TYR A 54 -6.15 9.07 -2.43
C TYR A 54 -5.71 8.28 -1.19
N LEU A 55 -4.42 8.34 -0.85
CA LEU A 55 -3.86 7.74 0.36
C LEU A 55 -3.41 8.81 1.33
N SER A 56 -3.38 8.46 2.61
CA SER A 56 -2.71 9.22 3.67
C SER A 56 -1.59 8.37 4.24
N GLU A 57 -0.36 8.91 4.28
CA GLU A 57 0.76 8.25 4.94
C GLU A 57 0.63 8.46 6.44
N VAL A 58 0.72 7.36 7.19
CA VAL A 58 0.81 7.37 8.64
C VAL A 58 2.12 6.70 8.99
N GLU A 59 3.05 7.50 9.49
CA GLU A 59 4.28 6.98 10.05
C GLU A 59 3.98 6.48 11.47
N VAL A 60 3.95 5.16 11.66
CA VAL A 60 3.82 4.58 12.99
C VAL A 60 5.19 4.62 13.65
N GLY A 61 5.54 5.80 14.15
CA GLY A 61 6.73 6.05 14.96
C GLY A 61 6.52 5.50 16.37
N GLY A 62 6.92 4.27 16.60
CA GLY A 62 6.89 3.67 17.91
C GLY A 62 7.78 2.45 17.95
N LEU A 63 8.38 2.18 19.11
CA LEU A 63 8.99 0.90 19.41
C LEU A 63 7.93 -0.20 19.24
N ALA A 64 7.72 -0.67 18.01
CA ALA A 64 6.96 -1.87 17.76
C ALA A 64 7.87 -3.02 18.20
N THR A 65 7.82 -3.34 19.50
CA THR A 65 8.14 -4.69 19.93
C THR A 65 7.32 -5.60 19.02
N CYS A 66 7.97 -6.50 18.28
CA CYS A 66 7.33 -7.34 17.26
C CYS A 66 6.09 -8.10 17.77
N SER A 67 5.85 -8.15 19.09
CA SER A 67 4.61 -8.59 19.74
C SER A 67 3.34 -7.88 19.28
N SER A 68 3.41 -6.62 18.85
CA SER A 68 2.22 -5.84 18.45
C SER A 68 2.15 -5.57 16.93
N CYS A 69 3.11 -6.10 16.17
CA CYS A 69 3.15 -5.91 14.73
C CYS A 69 2.33 -7.02 14.03
N PRO A 70 1.43 -6.71 13.09
CA PRO A 70 0.69 -7.72 12.32
C PRO A 70 1.60 -8.62 11.45
N LEU A 71 2.88 -8.26 11.33
CA LEU A 71 3.96 -9.03 10.68
C LEU A 71 4.79 -9.87 11.68
N SER A 72 4.24 -10.17 12.86
CA SER A 72 4.91 -10.94 13.93
C SER A 72 5.47 -12.30 13.46
N LYS A 73 4.94 -12.87 12.37
CA LYS A 73 5.45 -14.12 11.76
C LYS A 73 6.71 -13.96 10.90
N LEU A 74 7.06 -12.75 10.48
CA LEU A 74 8.28 -12.46 9.70
C LEU A 74 9.37 -11.76 10.51
N CYS A 75 9.11 -11.38 11.76
CA CYS A 75 10.13 -10.82 12.64
C CYS A 75 11.09 -11.92 13.16
N PRO A 76 12.41 -11.80 12.97
CA PRO A 76 13.37 -12.62 13.70
C PRO A 76 13.32 -12.25 15.19
N ALA A 77 13.12 -13.27 16.05
CA ALA A 77 13.07 -13.11 17.49
C ALA A 77 14.31 -12.35 18.01
N GLY A 78 14.10 -11.14 18.55
CA GLY A 78 15.16 -10.32 19.15
C GLY A 78 15.63 -9.10 18.34
N SER A 79 15.05 -8.85 17.16
CA SER A 79 15.41 -7.69 16.35
C SER A 79 14.63 -6.45 16.77
N SER A 80 15.24 -5.55 17.55
CA SER A 80 14.73 -4.17 17.66
C SER A 80 15.10 -3.41 16.38
N THR A 81 14.31 -3.58 15.32
CA THR A 81 14.40 -2.69 14.18
C THR A 81 13.82 -1.35 14.59
N ARG A 82 14.70 -0.36 14.86
CA ARG A 82 14.34 1.06 14.73
C ARG A 82 13.97 1.28 13.27
N GLY A 83 12.74 0.96 12.92
CA GLY A 83 12.18 1.12 11.59
C GLY A 83 10.85 1.83 11.75
N SER A 84 10.77 3.06 11.27
CA SER A 84 9.48 3.69 11.00
C SER A 84 8.78 2.83 9.94
N VAL A 85 7.71 2.15 10.31
CA VAL A 85 6.85 1.45 9.34
C VAL A 85 5.92 2.50 8.74
N ARG A 86 6.03 2.70 7.43
CA ARG A 86 5.14 3.58 6.68
C ARG A 86 3.89 2.81 6.32
N MET A 87 2.76 3.23 6.89
CA MET A 87 1.47 2.66 6.60
C MET A 87 0.67 3.66 5.77
N TYR A 88 -0.12 3.15 4.83
CA TYR A 88 -0.94 3.96 3.94
C TYR A 88 -2.41 3.69 4.23
N VAL A 89 -3.15 4.77 4.51
CA VAL A 89 -4.57 4.73 4.85
C VAL A 89 -5.39 5.22 3.66
N PRO A 90 -6.33 4.42 3.13
CA PRO A 90 -7.29 4.87 2.13
C PRO A 90 -8.12 6.05 2.64
N THR A 91 -8.12 7.15 1.89
CA THR A 91 -8.99 8.29 2.17
C THR A 91 -10.40 8.05 1.63
N GLU A 92 -11.36 8.90 2.02
CA GLU A 92 -12.70 8.90 1.43
C GLU A 92 -12.68 9.18 -0.08
N ARG A 93 -11.68 9.93 -0.59
CA ARG A 93 -11.53 10.15 -2.03
C ARG A 93 -11.28 8.85 -2.78
N LEU A 94 -10.40 7.99 -2.27
CA LEU A 94 -10.14 6.71 -2.90
C LEU A 94 -11.40 5.85 -2.93
N ARG A 95 -12.19 5.86 -1.83
CA ARG A 95 -13.45 5.11 -1.79
C ARG A 95 -14.46 5.59 -2.84
N LYS A 96 -14.59 6.91 -3.04
CA LYS A 96 -15.44 7.46 -4.10
C LYS A 96 -14.96 7.03 -5.47
N LEU A 97 -13.64 7.14 -5.72
CA LEU A 97 -13.03 6.68 -6.97
C LEU A 97 -13.28 5.19 -7.22
N CYS A 98 -13.15 4.34 -6.20
CA CYS A 98 -13.41 2.91 -6.31
C CYS A 98 -14.86 2.61 -6.73
N VAL A 99 -15.83 3.32 -6.15
CA VAL A 99 -17.25 3.17 -6.53
C VAL A 99 -17.48 3.67 -7.95
N GLU A 100 -16.87 4.80 -8.35
CA GLU A 100 -16.95 5.30 -9.72
C GLU A 100 -16.36 4.30 -10.72
N LEU A 101 -15.18 3.76 -10.43
CA LEU A 101 -14.49 2.81 -11.29
C LEU A 101 -15.25 1.49 -11.44
N GLN A 102 -15.81 0.97 -10.35
CA GLN A 102 -16.71 -0.20 -10.36
C GLN A 102 -17.96 0.07 -11.20
N ASN A 103 -18.55 1.26 -11.09
CA ASN A 103 -19.73 1.63 -11.89
C ASN A 103 -19.40 1.78 -13.39
N THR A 104 -18.18 2.17 -13.73
CA THR A 104 -17.72 2.24 -15.13
C THR A 104 -17.21 0.90 -15.70
N GLY A 105 -17.10 -0.15 -14.89
CA GLY A 105 -16.55 -1.45 -15.32
C GLY A 105 -15.07 -1.43 -15.70
N LEU A 106 -14.31 -0.46 -15.17
CA LEU A 106 -12.87 -0.30 -15.36
C LEU A 106 -12.05 -1.14 -14.36
N LEU A 107 -12.70 -1.66 -13.32
CA LEU A 107 -12.19 -2.58 -12.30
C LEU A 107 -13.07 -3.84 -12.27
#